data_AF-A0A9E5S3H4-F1
#
_entry.id   AF-A0A9E5S3H4-F1
#
_cell.length_a   1.000
_cell.length_b   1.000
_cell.length_c   1.000
_cell.angle_alpha   90.00
_cell.angle_beta   90.00
_cell.angle_gamma   90.00
#
_symmetry.space_group_name_H-M   'P 1'
#
loop_
_entity.id
_entity.type
_entity.pdbx_description
1 polymer ?
#
loop_
_entity_poly.entity_id
_entity_poly.type
_entity_poly.pdbx_seq_one_letter_code
_entity_poly.pdbx_strand_id
1 'polypeptide(L)'
;MVATYNSSGDFTIDFTPNPDAIPPQNIEIEESVLGGILLDFACIHRIKSRLKPEHFFLNSHRQIYKACLAIAKKVYQLTCCK
;
A
#
# COMPACT_ATOMS: atom_id res chain seq x y z
N MET A 1 22.34 6.15 -3.03
CA MET A 1 23.43 7.10 -2.77
C MET A 1 24.68 6.55 -3.42
N VAL A 2 25.03 7.05 -4.60
CA VAL A 2 26.32 6.74 -5.22
C VAL A 2 27.17 8.00 -5.08
N ALA A 3 28.21 7.93 -4.26
CA ALA A 3 29.21 8.98 -4.23
C ALA A 3 30.13 8.78 -5.43
N THR A 4 30.12 9.73 -6.38
CA THR A 4 31.04 9.72 -7.51
C THR A 4 31.89 10.98 -7.48
N TYR A 5 33.17 10.82 -7.75
CA TYR A 5 34.14 11.91 -7.89
C TYR A 5 34.31 12.14 -9.38
N ASN A 6 34.08 13.35 -9.87
CA ASN A 6 34.40 13.67 -11.26
C ASN A 6 35.92 13.84 -11.44
N SER A 7 36.44 13.74 -12.67
CA SER A 7 37.88 13.89 -12.95
C SER A 7 38.46 15.26 -12.61
N SER A 8 37.62 16.22 -12.23
CA SER A 8 37.99 17.55 -11.75
C SER A 8 38.18 17.62 -10.23
N GLY A 9 37.90 16.52 -9.51
CA GLY A 9 38.04 16.45 -8.05
C GLY A 9 36.87 17.04 -7.26
N ASP A 10 35.74 17.32 -7.93
CA ASP A 10 34.52 17.77 -7.28
C ASP A 10 33.65 16.57 -6.86
N PHE A 11 33.13 16.65 -5.62
CA PHE A 11 32.35 15.61 -4.97
C PHE A 11 30.86 15.90 -5.18
N THR A 12 30.26 15.21 -6.15
CA THR A 12 28.83 15.32 -6.40
C THR A 12 28.09 14.16 -5.72
N ILE A 13 27.30 14.48 -4.69
CA ILE A 13 26.34 13.55 -4.12
C ILE A 13 25.14 13.52 -5.07
N ASP A 14 25.03 12.44 -5.86
CA ASP A 14 23.89 12.28 -6.74
C ASP A 14 22.68 11.75 -5.94
N PHE A 15 21.70 12.62 -5.76
CA PHE A 15 20.43 12.31 -5.08
C PHE A 15 19.40 11.70 -6.02
N THR A 16 19.76 11.34 -7.26
CA THR A 16 18.79 10.68 -8.15
C THR A 16 18.30 9.39 -7.48
N PRO A 17 16.97 9.23 -7.30
CA PRO A 17 16.43 7.99 -6.79
C PRO A 17 16.76 6.93 -7.83
N ASN A 18 17.52 5.90 -7.43
CA ASN A 18 17.84 4.79 -8.29
C ASN A 18 16.52 4.23 -8.85
N PRO A 19 16.27 4.25 -10.17
CA PRO A 19 15.01 3.74 -10.74
C PRO A 19 14.83 2.25 -10.48
N ASP A 20 15.91 1.52 -10.14
CA ASP A 20 15.89 0.12 -9.71
C ASP A 20 15.69 -0.06 -8.20
N ALA A 21 15.57 1.02 -7.43
CA ALA A 21 15.27 0.92 -6.00
C ALA A 21 13.82 0.48 -5.82
N ILE A 22 13.66 -0.74 -5.30
CA ILE A 22 12.38 -1.26 -4.87
C ILE A 22 11.80 -0.29 -3.83
N PRO A 23 10.55 0.16 -3.98
CA PRO A 23 9.93 1.02 -2.99
C PRO A 23 9.93 0.32 -1.63
N PRO A 24 10.10 1.07 -0.52
CA PRO A 24 10.11 0.48 0.81
C PRO A 24 8.80 -0.31 1.03
N GLN A 25 8.94 -1.62 1.23
CA GLN A 25 7.84 -2.57 1.39
C GLN A 25 7.98 -3.31 2.71
N ASN A 26 6.85 -3.61 3.36
CA ASN A 26 6.84 -4.46 4.54
C ASN A 26 5.64 -5.41 4.47
N ILE A 27 5.91 -6.68 4.14
CA ILE A 27 4.89 -7.70 3.94
C ILE A 27 4.15 -8.01 5.24
N GLU A 28 4.84 -8.03 6.39
CA GLU A 28 4.23 -8.34 7.69
C GLU A 28 3.17 -7.31 8.09
N ILE A 29 3.39 -6.03 7.72
CA ILE A 29 2.42 -4.95 7.94
C ILE A 29 1.18 -5.20 7.07
N GLU A 30 1.38 -5.56 5.80
CA GLU A 30 0.27 -5.83 4.88
C GLU A 30 -0.59 -7.00 5.37
N GLU A 31 0.04 -8.10 5.80
CA GLU A 31 -0.63 -9.26 6.38
C GLU A 31 -1.40 -8.88 7.65
N SER A 32 -0.78 -8.11 8.55
CA SER A 32 -1.42 -7.63 9.78
C SER A 32 -2.63 -6.74 9.51
N VAL A 33 -2.54 -5.86 8.50
CA VAL A 33 -3.65 -4.99 8.10
C VAL A 33 -4.81 -5.81 7.52
N LEU A 34 -4.53 -6.76 6.63
CA LEU A 34 -5.55 -7.65 6.08
C LEU A 34 -6.18 -8.51 7.18
N GLY A 35 -5.37 -9.08 8.08
CA GLY A 35 -5.84 -9.82 9.24
C GLY A 35 -6.78 -9.00 10.12
N GLY A 36 -6.42 -7.75 10.42
CA GLY A 36 -7.27 -6.84 11.20
C GLY A 36 -8.62 -6.55 10.53
N ILE A 37 -8.63 -6.37 9.21
CA ILE A 37 -9.88 -6.16 8.45
C ILE A 37 -10.76 -7.41 8.48
N LEU A 38 -10.17 -8.60 8.43
CA LEU A 38 -10.91 -9.86 8.48
C LEU A 38 -11.46 -10.15 9.88
N LEU A 39 -10.77 -9.71 10.94
CA LEU A 39 -11.25 -9.82 12.32
C LEU A 39 -12.42 -8.86 12.62
N ASP A 40 -12.30 -7.60 12.19
CA ASP A 40 -13.38 -6.61 12.30
C ASP A 40 -13.64 -5.93 10.95
N PHE A 41 -14.63 -6.43 10.23
CA PHE A 41 -14.96 -5.91 8.91
C PHE A 41 -15.55 -4.49 8.94
N ALA A 42 -16.08 -4.02 10.07
CA ALA A 42 -16.62 -2.67 10.17
C ALA A 42 -15.52 -1.60 10.08
N CYS A 43 -14.27 -1.95 10.39
CA CYS A 43 -13.13 -1.04 10.30
C CYS A 43 -12.88 -0.55 8.86
N ILE A 44 -13.32 -1.30 7.84
CA ILE A 44 -13.11 -0.97 6.42
C ILE A 44 -13.65 0.41 6.06
N HIS A 45 -14.73 0.84 6.72
CA HIS A 45 -15.32 2.18 6.52
C HIS A 45 -14.40 3.32 6.92
N ARG A 46 -13.59 3.11 7.97
CA ARG A 46 -12.67 4.11 8.51
C ARG A 46 -11.40 4.19 7.67
N ILE A 47 -10.94 3.04 7.16
CA ILE A 47 -9.65 2.95 6.47
C ILE A 47 -9.74 3.16 4.96
N LYS A 48 -10.91 2.91 4.32
CA LYS A 48 -11.07 2.99 2.86
C LYS A 48 -10.71 4.35 2.24
N SER A 49 -10.70 5.42 3.04
CA SER A 49 -10.31 6.77 2.59
C SER A 49 -8.80 6.93 2.47
N ARG A 50 -8.02 6.18 3.26
CA ARG A 50 -6.55 6.29 3.35
C ARG A 50 -5.84 5.14 2.63
N LEU A 51 -6.39 3.92 2.73
CA LEU A 51 -5.78 2.74 2.16
C LEU A 51 -6.41 2.42 0.80
N LYS A 52 -5.60 2.42 -0.24
CA LYS A 52 -6.00 2.03 -1.59
C LYS A 52 -5.39 0.68 -1.95
N PRO A 53 -6.04 -0.13 -2.80
CA PRO A 53 -5.47 -1.41 -3.22
C PRO A 53 -4.10 -1.24 -3.90
N GLU A 54 -3.79 -0.11 -4.52
CA GLU A 54 -2.48 0.12 -5.15
C GLU A 54 -1.34 0.29 -4.13
N HIS A 55 -1.64 0.51 -2.84
CA HIS A 55 -0.62 0.67 -1.80
C HIS A 55 -0.01 -0.65 -1.33
N PHE A 56 -0.64 -1.79 -1.60
CA PHE A 56 -0.07 -3.10 -1.29
C PHE A 56 0.93 -3.50 -2.37
N PHE A 57 2.11 -3.97 -1.96
CA PHE A 57 3.17 -4.43 -2.84
C PHE A 57 2.83 -5.78 -3.48
N LEU A 58 2.29 -6.73 -2.70
CA LEU A 58 1.93 -8.05 -3.22
C LEU A 58 0.60 -8.02 -3.97
N ASN A 59 0.59 -8.59 -5.18
CA ASN A 59 -0.62 -8.68 -5.98
C ASN A 59 -1.73 -9.46 -5.27
N SER A 60 -1.38 -10.54 -4.57
CA SER A 60 -2.33 -11.33 -3.78
C SER A 60 -3.05 -10.47 -2.74
N HIS A 61 -2.33 -9.61 -2.02
CA HIS A 61 -2.91 -8.70 -1.02
C HIS A 61 -3.82 -7.65 -1.66
N ARG A 62 -3.44 -7.13 -2.84
CA ARG A 62 -4.30 -6.25 -3.64
C ARG A 62 -5.64 -6.90 -3.98
N GLN A 63 -5.61 -8.16 -4.39
CA GLN A 63 -6.82 -8.90 -4.77
C GLN A 63 -7.73 -9.14 -3.57
N ILE A 64 -7.15 -9.55 -2.42
CA ILE A 64 -7.90 -9.73 -1.17
C ILE A 64 -8.57 -8.42 -0.77
N TYR A 65 -7.82 -7.31 -0.72
CA TYR A 65 -8.38 -6.01 -0.34
C TYR A 65 -9.49 -5.54 -1.30
N LYS A 66 -9.32 -5.76 -2.62
CA LYS A 66 -10.37 -5.47 -3.62
C LYS A 66 -11.65 -6.28 -3.37
N ALA A 67 -11.52 -7.57 -3.03
CA ALA A 67 -12.66 -8.40 -2.69
C ALA A 67 -13.37 -7.89 -1.42
N CYS A 68 -12.61 -7.50 -0.38
CA CYS A 68 -13.16 -6.86 0.81
C CYS A 68 -13.94 -5.57 0.46
N LEU A 69 -13.40 -4.70 -0.37
CA LEU A 69 -14.11 -3.49 -0.82
C LEU A 69 -15.40 -3.81 -1.60
N ALA A 70 -15.38 -4.85 -2.44
CA ALA A 70 -16.56 -5.29 -3.18
C ALA A 70 -17.66 -5.83 -2.27
N ILE A 71 -17.29 -6.61 -1.24
CA ILE A 71 -18.22 -7.12 -0.22
C ILE A 71 -18.79 -5.94 0.58
N ALA A 72 -17.93 -5.03 1.05
CA ALA A 72 -18.32 -3.83 1.77
C ALA A 72 -19.37 -3.02 0.98
N LYS A 73 -19.12 -2.76 -0.31
CA LYS A 73 -20.07 -2.05 -1.18
C LYS A 73 -21.46 -2.72 -1.20
N LYS A 74 -21.51 -4.05 -1.31
CA LYS A 74 -22.77 -4.81 -1.33
C LYS A 74 -23.50 -4.75 0.02
N VAL A 75 -22.79 -4.90 1.12
CA VAL A 75 -23.37 -4.86 2.48
C VAL A 75 -24.05 -3.51 2.74
N TYR A 76 -23.42 -2.40 2.34
CA TYR A 76 -23.98 -1.06 2.58
C TYR A 76 -25.06 -0.64 1.58
N GLN A 77 -25.08 -1.20 0.37
CA GLN A 77 -26.18 -0.98 -0.56
C GLN A 77 -27.52 -1.51 -0.04
N LEU A 78 -27.50 -2.46 0.90
CA LEU A 78 -28.70 -3.02 1.50
C LEU A 78 -29.19 -2.21 2.73
N THR A 79 -28.34 -1.36 3.32
CA THR A 79 -28.68 -0.60 4.55
C THR A 79 -29.37 0.73 4.27
N CYS A 80 -29.38 1.26 3.04
CA CYS A 80 -30.02 2.56 2.74
C CYS A 80 -31.54 2.51 2.49
N CYS A 81 -32.19 1.35 2.67
CA CYS A 81 -33.65 1.20 2.62
C CYS A 81 -34.30 0.98 4.00
N LYS A 82 -33.68 1.42 5.10
CA LYS A 82 -34.36 1.57 6.39
C LYS A 82 -34.23 2.99 6.92
#